data_AF-A0AAV0BGL2-F1
#
_entry.id   AF-A0AAV0BGL2-F1
#
_cell.length_a   1.000
_cell.length_b   1.000
_cell.length_c   1.000
_cell.angle_alpha   90.00
_cell.angle_beta   90.00
_cell.angle_gamma   90.00
#
_symmetry.space_group_name_H-M   'P 1'
#
loop_
_entity.id
_entity.type
_entity.pdbx_description
1 polymer ?
#
loop_
_entity_poly.entity_id
_entity_poly.type
_entity_poly.pdbx_seq_one_letter_code
_entity_poly.pdbx_strand_id
1 'polypeptide(L)'
;MLFNKVAFALLFLVGLSFSKLHRRNSVSLQAYTQSSIDLQNGFNNVFYTIGTNFNQVVVSCRYSRLGDVIAYFSRVHSAVALLSGKCLIGFKYHELALRFSNYFFHILFELQSALSVISRYRKMILGCRGILVSISIHLNYIITYMNRANIDVGEMGRYYSRNINFYFFDRFGISLNLDAF
;
A
#
# COMPACT_ATOMS: atom_id res chain seq x y z
N MET A 1 -36.91 -1.26 52.08
CA MET A 1 -36.58 -0.11 51.19
C MET A 1 -35.14 -0.11 50.63
N LEU A 2 -34.17 -0.87 51.17
CA LEU A 2 -32.80 -0.92 50.63
C LEU A 2 -32.65 -1.70 49.30
N PHE A 3 -33.42 -2.77 49.10
CA PHE A 3 -33.32 -3.62 47.90
C PHE A 3 -33.57 -2.88 46.57
N ASN A 4 -34.47 -1.89 46.58
CA ASN A 4 -34.85 -1.15 45.37
C ASN A 4 -33.76 -0.15 44.92
N LYS A 5 -32.93 0.34 45.86
CA LYS A 5 -31.81 1.26 45.56
C LYS A 5 -30.61 0.53 44.95
N VAL A 6 -30.35 -0.70 45.41
CA VAL A 6 -29.26 -1.54 44.88
C VAL A 6 -29.60 -2.03 43.46
N ALA A 7 -30.85 -2.43 43.20
CA ALA A 7 -31.30 -2.83 41.88
C ALA A 7 -31.21 -1.67 40.85
N PHE A 8 -31.58 -0.45 41.25
CA PHE A 8 -31.49 0.73 40.39
C PHE A 8 -30.03 1.10 40.06
N ALA A 9 -29.12 1.01 41.03
CA ALA A 9 -27.69 1.24 40.81
C ALA A 9 -27.06 0.21 39.87
N LEU A 10 -27.44 -1.07 39.99
CA LEU A 10 -26.99 -2.13 39.09
C LEU A 10 -27.51 -1.94 37.66
N LEU A 11 -28.78 -1.60 37.47
CA LEU A 11 -29.36 -1.31 36.15
C LEU A 11 -28.70 -0.08 35.49
N PHE A 12 -28.39 0.95 36.28
CA PHE A 12 -27.68 2.13 35.80
C PHE A 12 -26.24 1.83 35.37
N LEU A 13 -25.50 1.01 36.15
CA LEU A 13 -24.15 0.58 35.81
C LEU A 13 -24.11 -0.34 34.58
N VAL A 14 -25.10 -1.22 34.42
CA VAL A 14 -25.25 -2.06 33.22
C VAL A 14 -25.56 -1.19 32.00
N GLY A 15 -26.47 -0.22 32.12
CA GLY A 15 -26.78 0.74 31.06
C GLY A 15 -25.56 1.55 30.61
N LEU A 16 -24.78 2.10 31.55
CA LEU A 16 -23.54 2.82 31.24
C LEU A 16 -22.47 1.93 30.57
N SER A 17 -22.40 0.66 30.96
CA SER A 17 -21.48 -0.32 30.37
C SER A 17 -21.90 -0.68 28.94
N PHE A 18 -23.20 -0.87 28.71
CA PHE A 18 -23.77 -1.08 27.37
C PHE A 18 -23.57 0.13 26.46
N SER A 19 -23.82 1.35 26.94
CA SER A 19 -23.58 2.57 26.15
C SER A 19 -22.11 2.76 25.80
N LYS A 20 -21.18 2.45 26.71
CA LYS A 20 -19.74 2.48 26.43
C LYS A 20 -19.32 1.40 25.42
N LEU A 21 -19.85 0.18 25.54
CA LEU A 21 -19.56 -0.91 24.62
C LEU A 21 -20.11 -0.62 23.21
N HIS A 22 -21.37 -0.16 23.12
CA HIS A 22 -21.99 0.22 21.85
C HIS A 22 -21.23 1.37 21.17
N ARG A 23 -20.83 2.39 21.94
CA ARG A 23 -20.02 3.51 21.41
C ARG A 23 -18.62 3.07 20.97
N ARG A 24 -17.99 2.12 21.66
CA ARG A 24 -16.69 1.56 21.23
C ARG A 24 -16.83 0.80 19.92
N ASN A 25 -17.87 -0.03 19.79
CA ASN A 25 -18.11 -0.82 18.59
C ASN A 25 -18.45 0.06 17.37
N SER A 26 -19.21 1.15 17.55
CA SER A 26 -19.52 2.07 16.45
C SER A 26 -18.30 2.87 16.00
N VAL A 27 -17.43 3.31 16.92
CA VAL A 27 -16.18 4.01 16.59
C VAL A 27 -15.17 3.07 15.91
N SER A 28 -15.05 1.82 16.36
CA SER A 28 -14.17 0.84 15.71
C SER A 28 -14.64 0.50 14.29
N LEU A 29 -15.96 0.36 14.09
CA LEU A 29 -16.54 0.11 12.77
C LEU A 29 -16.35 1.31 11.83
N GLN A 30 -16.55 2.54 12.33
CA GLN A 30 -16.31 3.75 11.53
C GLN A 30 -14.84 3.89 11.12
N ALA A 31 -13.91 3.64 12.05
CA ALA A 31 -12.48 3.68 11.76
C ALA A 31 -12.04 2.60 10.74
N TYR A 32 -12.63 1.40 10.83
CA TYR A 32 -12.42 0.33 9.85
C TYR A 32 -12.90 0.74 8.45
N THR A 33 -14.15 1.23 8.34
CA THR A 33 -14.74 1.64 7.06
C THR A 33 -13.94 2.78 6.42
N GLN A 34 -13.56 3.78 7.20
CA GLN A 34 -12.73 4.89 6.70
C GLN A 34 -11.37 4.39 6.21
N SER A 35 -10.72 3.50 6.97
CA SER A 35 -9.44 2.89 6.57
C SER A 35 -9.58 2.10 5.27
N SER A 36 -10.67 1.36 5.08
CA SER A 36 -10.94 0.63 3.84
C SER A 36 -11.09 1.57 2.64
N ILE A 37 -11.79 2.70 2.80
CA ILE A 37 -11.98 3.70 1.74
C ILE A 37 -10.65 4.38 1.40
N ASP A 38 -9.90 4.77 2.43
CA ASP A 38 -8.62 5.45 2.25
C ASP A 38 -7.60 4.57 1.54
N LEU A 39 -7.53 3.28 1.91
CA LEU A 39 -6.73 2.27 1.21
C LEU A 39 -7.17 2.12 -0.23
N GLN A 40 -8.47 1.91 -0.51
CA GLN A 40 -8.97 1.78 -1.88
C GLN A 40 -8.57 2.98 -2.75
N ASN A 41 -8.78 4.19 -2.24
CA ASN A 41 -8.42 5.41 -2.94
C ASN A 41 -6.90 5.56 -3.11
N GLY A 42 -6.11 5.13 -2.12
CA GLY A 42 -4.66 5.12 -2.20
C GLY A 42 -4.13 4.18 -3.28
N PHE A 43 -4.59 2.93 -3.28
CA PHE A 43 -4.21 1.93 -4.28
C PHE A 43 -4.63 2.36 -5.69
N ASN A 44 -5.88 2.84 -5.85
CA ASN A 44 -6.36 3.37 -7.11
C ASN A 44 -5.51 4.55 -7.59
N ASN A 45 -5.15 5.49 -6.70
CA ASN A 45 -4.32 6.63 -7.06
C ASN A 45 -2.92 6.21 -7.57
N VAL A 46 -2.29 5.23 -6.94
CA VAL A 46 -1.00 4.69 -7.44
C VAL A 46 -1.18 4.03 -8.80
N PHE A 47 -2.21 3.20 -8.95
CA PHE A 47 -2.53 2.54 -10.21
C PHE A 47 -2.73 3.55 -11.35
N TYR A 48 -3.57 4.56 -11.13
CA TYR A 48 -3.76 5.66 -12.09
C TYR A 48 -2.47 6.42 -12.34
N THR A 49 -1.67 6.74 -11.31
CA THR A 49 -0.42 7.49 -11.49
C THR A 49 0.57 6.76 -12.40
N ILE A 50 0.66 5.42 -12.26
CA ILE A 50 1.51 4.59 -13.12
C ILE A 50 0.91 4.53 -14.54
N GLY A 51 -0.39 4.29 -14.66
CA GLY A 51 -1.06 4.11 -15.95
C GLY A 51 -1.24 5.37 -16.80
N THR A 52 -1.63 6.50 -16.18
CA THR A 52 -2.13 7.71 -16.87
C THR A 52 -1.08 8.43 -17.72
N ASN A 53 0.20 8.07 -17.65
CA ASN A 53 1.25 8.68 -18.48
C ASN A 53 2.20 7.66 -19.13
N PHE A 54 1.80 6.39 -19.21
CA PHE A 54 2.67 5.33 -19.74
C PHE A 54 3.14 5.62 -21.17
N ASN A 55 2.22 6.04 -22.06
CA ASN A 55 2.57 6.41 -23.43
C ASN A 55 3.54 7.60 -23.51
N GLN A 56 3.41 8.57 -22.58
CA GLN A 56 4.34 9.69 -22.52
C GLN A 56 5.74 9.23 -22.11
N VAL A 57 5.86 8.29 -21.16
CA VAL A 57 7.16 7.70 -20.77
C VAL A 57 7.84 7.01 -21.96
N VAL A 58 7.08 6.25 -22.76
CA VAL A 58 7.60 5.61 -23.98
C VAL A 58 8.15 6.66 -24.95
N VAL A 59 7.39 7.73 -25.20
CA VAL A 59 7.79 8.84 -26.07
C VAL A 59 9.04 9.55 -25.52
N SER A 60 9.02 9.96 -24.24
CA SER A 60 10.16 10.63 -23.61
C SER A 60 11.43 9.78 -23.62
N CYS A 61 11.32 8.46 -23.48
CA CYS A 61 12.46 7.55 -23.63
C CYS A 61 13.03 7.57 -25.06
N ARG A 62 12.16 7.46 -26.08
CA ARG A 62 12.58 7.49 -27.50
C ARG A 62 13.27 8.79 -27.88
N TYR A 63 12.77 9.93 -27.38
CA TYR A 63 13.34 11.26 -27.64
C TYR A 63 14.40 11.68 -26.62
N SER A 64 14.91 10.76 -25.79
CA SER A 64 15.95 11.03 -24.80
C SER A 64 15.64 12.18 -23.82
N ARG A 65 14.35 12.40 -23.50
CA ARG A 65 13.89 13.42 -22.55
C ARG A 65 13.93 12.89 -21.12
N LEU A 66 15.12 12.90 -20.51
CA LEU A 66 15.33 12.38 -19.16
C LEU A 66 14.46 13.09 -18.10
N GLY A 67 14.29 14.40 -18.20
CA GLY A 67 13.51 15.20 -17.24
C GLY A 67 12.05 14.72 -17.11
N ASP A 68 11.42 14.36 -18.22
CA ASP A 68 10.03 13.87 -18.23
C ASP A 68 9.91 12.51 -17.55
N VAL A 69 10.88 11.62 -17.77
CA VAL A 69 10.92 10.28 -17.16
C VAL A 69 11.17 10.39 -15.66
N ILE A 70 12.07 11.28 -15.24
CA ILE A 70 12.29 11.61 -13.82
C ILE A 70 10.99 12.16 -13.22
N ALA A 71 10.33 13.13 -13.86
CA ALA A 71 9.09 13.70 -13.37
C ALA A 71 7.97 12.66 -13.24
N TYR A 72 7.90 11.70 -14.18
CA TYR A 72 6.98 10.57 -14.09
C TYR A 72 7.25 9.72 -12.84
N PHE A 73 8.48 9.25 -12.63
CA PHE A 73 8.79 8.43 -11.45
C PHE A 73 8.71 9.22 -10.14
N SER A 74 8.96 10.53 -10.15
CA SER A 74 8.70 11.40 -8.99
C SER A 74 7.24 11.40 -8.58
N ARG A 75 6.31 11.43 -9.56
CA ARG A 75 4.86 11.32 -9.26
C ARG A 75 4.50 9.94 -8.71
N VAL A 76 5.03 8.87 -9.31
CA VAL A 76 4.85 7.50 -8.81
C VAL A 76 5.36 7.39 -7.37
N HIS A 77 6.55 7.91 -7.09
CA HIS A 77 7.12 7.96 -5.74
C HIS A 77 6.20 8.67 -4.75
N SER A 78 5.74 9.89 -5.06
CA SER A 78 4.84 10.62 -4.16
C SER A 78 3.53 9.85 -3.91
N ALA A 79 2.98 9.19 -4.92
CA ALA A 79 1.76 8.38 -4.77
C ALA A 79 2.00 7.14 -3.88
N VAL A 80 3.12 6.43 -4.08
CA VAL A 80 3.48 5.25 -3.28
C VAL A 80 3.82 5.65 -1.84
N ALA A 81 4.49 6.79 -1.63
CA ALA A 81 4.78 7.31 -0.30
C ALA A 81 3.51 7.60 0.49
N LEU A 82 2.53 8.29 -0.13
CA LEU A 82 1.22 8.52 0.48
C LEU A 82 0.47 7.22 0.77
N LEU A 83 0.51 6.25 -0.16
CA LEU A 83 -0.08 4.93 0.05
C LEU A 83 0.54 4.21 1.26
N SER A 84 1.87 4.25 1.42
CA SER A 84 2.55 3.61 2.54
C SER A 84 2.07 4.16 3.90
N GLY A 85 1.82 5.46 4.00
CA GLY A 85 1.24 6.08 5.20
C GLY A 85 -0.19 5.62 5.49
N LYS A 86 -0.99 5.38 4.44
CA LYS A 86 -2.35 4.81 4.59
C LYS A 86 -2.30 3.34 5.01
N CYS A 87 -1.37 2.55 4.47
CA CYS A 87 -1.15 1.16 4.85
C CYS A 87 -0.75 1.01 6.33
N LEU A 88 0.09 1.91 6.85
CA LEU A 88 0.45 1.94 8.28
C LEU A 88 -0.79 2.00 9.19
N ILE A 89 -1.79 2.80 8.81
CA ILE A 89 -3.02 2.98 9.60
C ILE A 89 -4.01 1.85 9.33
N GLY A 90 -4.20 1.48 8.06
CA GLY A 90 -5.26 0.56 7.65
C GLY A 90 -4.95 -0.91 7.92
N PHE A 91 -3.70 -1.34 7.82
CA PHE A 91 -3.32 -2.75 8.02
C PHE A 91 -3.21 -3.18 9.48
N LYS A 92 -3.58 -2.31 10.43
CA LYS A 92 -3.91 -2.77 11.79
C LYS A 92 -5.12 -3.72 11.82
N TYR A 93 -5.92 -3.72 10.76
CA TYR A 93 -7.02 -4.65 10.54
C TYR A 93 -6.57 -5.74 9.55
N HIS A 94 -6.44 -6.98 10.02
CA HIS A 94 -5.95 -8.12 9.24
C HIS A 94 -6.73 -8.32 7.94
N GLU A 95 -8.06 -8.18 7.99
CA GLU A 95 -8.96 -8.38 6.86
C GLU A 95 -8.72 -7.37 5.73
N LEU A 96 -8.32 -6.13 6.07
CA LEU A 96 -7.96 -5.13 5.08
C LEU A 96 -6.62 -5.44 4.44
N ALA A 97 -5.63 -5.91 5.22
CA ALA A 97 -4.34 -6.32 4.67
C ALA A 97 -4.50 -7.48 3.68
N LEU A 98 -5.31 -8.48 4.03
CA LEU A 98 -5.63 -9.61 3.14
C LEU A 98 -6.36 -9.15 1.87
N ARG A 99 -7.36 -8.26 2.00
CA ARG A 99 -8.10 -7.75 0.83
C ARG A 99 -7.20 -6.97 -0.13
N PHE A 100 -6.31 -6.14 0.39
CA PHE A 100 -5.49 -5.22 -0.41
C PHE A 100 -4.12 -5.80 -0.82
N SER A 101 -3.77 -7.03 -0.40
CA SER A 101 -2.56 -7.70 -0.87
C SER A 101 -2.56 -7.91 -2.39
N ASN A 102 -3.70 -8.31 -2.96
CA ASN A 102 -3.86 -8.45 -4.41
C ASN A 102 -3.59 -7.12 -5.14
N TYR A 103 -4.10 -6.00 -4.59
CA TYR A 103 -3.88 -4.66 -5.15
C TYR A 103 -2.39 -4.26 -5.12
N PHE A 104 -1.66 -4.68 -4.08
CA PHE A 104 -0.22 -4.47 -4.02
C PHE A 104 0.52 -5.19 -5.15
N PHE A 105 0.21 -6.45 -5.42
CA PHE A 105 0.82 -7.16 -6.55
C PHE A 105 0.42 -6.58 -7.92
N HIS A 106 -0.80 -6.06 -8.06
CA HIS A 106 -1.17 -5.29 -9.25
C HIS A 106 -0.32 -4.03 -9.44
N ILE A 107 -0.04 -3.28 -8.36
CA ILE A 107 0.90 -2.14 -8.43
C ILE A 107 2.29 -2.59 -8.88
N LEU A 108 2.80 -3.71 -8.33
CA LEU A 108 4.11 -4.23 -8.72
C LEU A 108 4.14 -4.62 -10.21
N PHE A 109 3.08 -5.25 -10.72
CA PHE A 109 2.97 -5.58 -12.14
C PHE A 109 2.99 -4.34 -13.05
N GLU A 110 2.23 -3.31 -12.70
CA GLU A 110 2.21 -2.05 -13.45
C GLU A 110 3.56 -1.33 -13.38
N LEU A 111 4.20 -1.32 -12.21
CA LEU A 111 5.52 -0.75 -12.04
C LEU A 111 6.57 -1.50 -12.87
N GLN A 112 6.53 -2.84 -12.90
CA GLN A 112 7.39 -3.66 -13.76
C GLN A 112 7.21 -3.28 -15.23
N SER A 113 5.98 -3.05 -15.68
CA SER A 113 5.68 -2.64 -17.05
C SER A 113 6.31 -1.29 -17.38
N ALA A 114 6.21 -0.30 -16.49
CA ALA A 114 6.88 0.99 -16.63
C ALA A 114 8.42 0.86 -16.67
N LEU A 115 8.98 0.03 -15.80
CA LEU A 115 10.41 -0.23 -15.73
C LEU A 115 10.93 -0.97 -16.99
N SER A 116 10.13 -1.86 -17.56
CA SER A 116 10.42 -2.56 -18.82
C SER A 116 10.65 -1.60 -19.98
N VAL A 117 9.89 -0.51 -20.06
CA VAL A 117 10.08 0.53 -21.07
C VAL A 117 11.45 1.19 -20.93
N ILE A 118 11.80 1.63 -19.71
CA ILE A 118 13.06 2.36 -19.50
C ILE A 118 14.29 1.43 -19.49
N SER A 119 14.11 0.12 -19.30
CA SER A 119 15.18 -0.89 -19.24
C SER A 119 16.08 -0.90 -20.48
N ARG A 120 15.54 -0.46 -21.62
CA ARG A 120 16.23 -0.38 -22.91
C ARG A 120 17.13 0.85 -23.03
N TYR A 121 17.04 1.79 -22.08
CA TYR A 121 17.69 3.10 -22.14
C TYR A 121 18.54 3.33 -20.89
N ARG A 122 19.83 2.94 -20.93
CA ARG A 122 20.75 3.01 -19.77
C ARG A 122 20.79 4.37 -19.07
N LYS A 123 20.74 5.48 -19.83
CA LYS A 123 20.70 6.85 -19.26
C LYS A 123 19.47 7.09 -18.38
N MET A 124 18.31 6.52 -18.75
CA MET A 124 17.07 6.66 -17.99
C MET A 124 17.14 5.89 -16.67
N ILE A 125 17.70 4.68 -16.70
CA ILE A 125 17.92 3.86 -15.49
C ILE A 125 18.80 4.62 -14.50
N LEU A 126 19.95 5.12 -14.96
CA LEU A 126 20.89 5.84 -14.11
C LEU A 126 20.29 7.15 -13.55
N GLY A 127 19.61 7.93 -14.40
CA GLY A 127 19.02 9.20 -13.97
C GLY A 127 17.84 9.05 -13.02
N CYS A 128 17.09 7.93 -13.09
CA CYS A 128 15.96 7.68 -12.18
C CYS A 128 16.36 6.92 -10.92
N ARG A 129 17.59 6.40 -10.81
CA ARG A 129 18.01 5.47 -9.76
C ARG A 129 17.67 5.95 -8.34
N GLY A 130 17.94 7.21 -8.02
CA GLY A 130 17.64 7.76 -6.70
C GLY A 130 16.15 7.66 -6.32
N ILE A 131 15.27 8.03 -7.24
CA ILE A 131 13.81 7.96 -7.04
C ILE A 131 13.32 6.50 -6.98
N LEU A 132 13.87 5.63 -7.82
CA LEU A 132 13.51 4.21 -7.83
C LEU A 132 13.88 3.52 -6.51
N VAL A 133 15.04 3.86 -5.92
CA VAL A 133 15.40 3.42 -4.57
C VAL A 133 14.41 3.94 -3.52
N SER A 134 13.99 5.21 -3.60
CA SER A 134 12.97 5.73 -2.69
C SER A 134 11.61 5.03 -2.83
N ILE A 135 11.21 4.68 -4.06
CA ILE A 135 10.02 3.83 -4.28
C ILE A 135 10.19 2.48 -3.58
N SER A 136 11.36 1.85 -3.70
CA SER A 136 11.68 0.59 -3.03
C SER A 136 11.47 0.66 -1.52
N ILE A 137 11.91 1.74 -0.89
CA ILE A 137 11.74 1.94 0.57
C ILE A 137 10.26 1.92 0.94
N HIS A 138 9.42 2.68 0.23
CA HIS A 138 7.99 2.74 0.54
C HIS A 138 7.25 1.44 0.23
N LEU A 139 7.64 0.70 -0.82
CA LEU A 139 7.12 -0.65 -1.07
C LEU A 139 7.48 -1.61 0.06
N ASN A 140 8.70 -1.55 0.59
CA ASN A 140 9.12 -2.35 1.74
C ASN A 140 8.39 -1.97 3.03
N TYR A 141 8.03 -0.71 3.23
CA TYR A 141 7.14 -0.33 4.33
C TYR A 141 5.77 -0.98 4.20
N ILE A 142 5.19 -0.99 3.00
CA ILE A 142 3.91 -1.66 2.75
C ILE A 142 4.01 -3.17 3.06
N ILE A 143 5.07 -3.84 2.59
CA ILE A 143 5.34 -5.25 2.91
C ILE A 143 5.44 -5.45 4.42
N THR A 144 6.22 -4.61 5.12
CA THR A 144 6.37 -4.67 6.57
C THR A 144 5.03 -4.54 7.29
N TYR A 145 4.14 -3.67 6.83
CA TYR A 145 2.81 -3.50 7.42
C TYR A 145 1.89 -4.69 7.15
N MET A 146 1.98 -5.31 5.97
CA MET A 146 1.27 -6.56 5.68
C MET A 146 1.77 -7.73 6.55
N ASN A 147 3.09 -7.88 6.69
CA ASN A 147 3.68 -8.92 7.54
C ASN A 147 3.29 -8.73 9.01
N ARG A 148 3.27 -7.49 9.52
CA ARG A 148 2.75 -7.16 10.87
C ARG A 148 1.28 -7.51 11.05
N ALA A 149 0.52 -7.52 9.95
CA ALA A 149 -0.86 -7.98 9.92
C ALA A 149 -0.96 -9.49 9.73
N ASN A 150 0.12 -10.26 9.87
CA ASN A 150 0.20 -11.70 9.64
C ASN A 150 -0.18 -12.13 8.20
N ILE A 151 0.11 -11.29 7.21
CA ILE A 151 0.02 -11.66 5.79
C ILE A 151 1.41 -12.08 5.33
N ASP A 152 1.54 -13.32 4.88
CA ASP A 152 2.78 -13.82 4.27
C ASP A 152 2.89 -13.31 2.82
N VAL A 153 3.51 -12.14 2.67
CA VAL A 153 3.72 -11.53 1.35
C VAL A 153 4.71 -12.33 0.50
N GLY A 154 5.62 -13.10 1.11
CA GLY A 154 6.57 -13.95 0.40
C GLY A 154 5.90 -15.15 -0.26
N GLU A 155 5.01 -15.84 0.48
CA GLU A 155 4.17 -16.91 -0.05
C GLU A 155 3.22 -16.40 -1.14
N MET A 156 2.56 -15.26 -0.91
CA MET A 156 1.75 -14.63 -1.96
C MET A 156 2.61 -14.24 -3.18
N GLY A 157 3.81 -13.72 -2.96
CA GLY A 157 4.75 -13.38 -4.03
C GLY A 157 5.10 -14.59 -4.90
N ARG A 158 5.27 -15.78 -4.29
CA ARG A 158 5.48 -17.03 -5.03
C ARG A 158 4.30 -17.37 -5.94
N TYR A 159 3.06 -17.10 -5.52
CA TYR A 159 1.88 -17.26 -6.38
C TYR A 159 1.90 -16.31 -7.60
N TYR A 160 2.32 -15.06 -7.39
CA TYR A 160 2.39 -14.04 -8.45
C TYR A 160 3.69 -14.08 -9.29
N SER A 161 4.66 -14.91 -8.91
CA SER A 161 5.98 -14.99 -9.56
C SER A 161 5.95 -15.38 -11.04
N ARG A 162 4.84 -16.00 -11.49
CA ARG A 162 4.60 -16.26 -12.92
C ARG A 162 4.46 -14.99 -13.76
N ASN A 163 3.97 -13.90 -13.15
CA ASN A 163 3.68 -12.64 -13.83
C ASN A 163 4.65 -11.51 -13.41
N ILE A 164 5.25 -11.62 -12.23
CA ILE A 164 6.14 -10.62 -11.66
C ILE A 164 7.52 -11.23 -11.48
N ASN A 165 8.50 -10.68 -12.18
CA ASN A 165 9.89 -11.06 -12.04
C ASN A 165 10.55 -10.16 -10.99
N PHE A 166 10.62 -10.62 -9.75
CA PHE A 166 11.20 -9.84 -8.65
C PHE A 166 12.68 -9.48 -8.88
N TYR A 167 13.47 -10.36 -9.53
CA TYR A 167 14.86 -10.07 -9.90
C TYR A 167 15.01 -8.98 -10.98
N PHE A 168 13.95 -8.69 -11.73
CA PHE A 168 13.97 -7.61 -12.70
C PHE A 168 14.08 -6.24 -12.02
N PHE A 169 13.49 -6.09 -10.83
CA PHE A 169 13.50 -4.86 -10.05
C PHE A 169 14.90 -4.50 -9.54
N ASP A 170 15.74 -5.49 -9.23
CA ASP A 170 17.11 -5.28 -8.74
C ASP A 170 17.97 -4.48 -9.72
N ARG A 171 17.71 -4.61 -11.03
CA ARG A 171 18.39 -3.84 -12.09
C ARG A 171 18.19 -2.33 -11.96
N PHE A 172 17.14 -1.93 -11.25
CA PHE A 172 16.76 -0.54 -11.00
C PHE A 172 17.07 -0.10 -9.56
N GLY A 173 17.66 -0.97 -8.75
CA GLY A 173 17.88 -0.73 -7.32
C GLY A 173 16.61 -0.84 -6.47
N ILE A 174 15.56 -1.48 -6.99
CA ILE A 174 14.35 -1.80 -6.22
C ILE A 174 14.52 -3.22 -5.69
N SER A 175 14.76 -3.32 -4.38
CA SER A 175 14.85 -4.59 -3.66
C SER A 175 13.61 -4.74 -2.77
N LEU A 176 12.87 -5.82 -2.96
CA LEU A 176 11.65 -6.12 -2.19
C LEU A 176 11.98 -7.20 -1.17
N ASN A 177 11.73 -6.91 0.11
CA ASN A 177 12.01 -7.82 1.21
C ASN A 177 10.87 -8.85 1.36
N LEU A 178 10.80 -9.78 0.41
CA LEU A 178 9.76 -10.81 0.37
C LEU A 178 10.03 -11.96 1.35
N ASP A 179 11.25 -12.07 1.87
CA ASP A 179 11.70 -13.16 2.75
C ASP A 179 11.72 -12.77 4.24
N ALA A 180 11.14 -11.62 4.62
CA ALA A 180 11.12 -11.16 6.01
C ALA A 180 10.18 -12.01 6.89
N PHE A 181 10.75 -13.04 7.51
CA PHE A 181 10.17 -13.82 8.61
C PHE A 181 10.97 -13.62 9.89
#